data_AF-A0A4Q2UWF5-F1
#
_entry.id   AF-A0A4Q2UWF5-F1
#
_cell.length_a   1.000
_cell.length_b   1.000
_cell.length_c   1.000
_cell.angle_alpha   90.00
_cell.angle_beta   90.00
_cell.angle_gamma   90.00
#
_symmetry.space_group_name_H-M   'P 1'
#
loop_
_entity.id
_entity.type
_entity.pdbx_description
1 polymer ?
#
loop_
_entity_poly.entity_id
_entity_poly.type
_entity_poly.pdbx_seq_one_letter_code
_entity_poly.pdbx_strand_id
1 'polypeptide(L)'
;MWNSNDTRPRVMTYVRRDPRLLADQIRPFQTRDILWLTINGMTIVNFYRQNDEKDALNTLLRWPVPERCLVAGDFNARHRSWQTGQATNRGQEVAGWASGNDLNLLNTLDIPTNPHGNTIDLAFANLPLAEATVEDHLATSSDHFTLSLTFLDIRLTPVQPAKIRVKTEDELKRFVEIVELGATEIPLTDSTPAELDELASSLVSLLTSAAKAAGRPARKGGRPAPWWTEECACAAVAFRAIRRSYPCGFNQDVQIAKRDFHRVVRRAKRQYWRNLIDNFSSNSAVFKAVRWLKSPGAFQPPPLQVDNVVYETQMDKANALRQATLERRTAEDDIANAWTLLFILRSSAG
;
A
#
# COMPACT_ATOMS: atom_id res chain seq x y z
N MET A 1 9.59 -10.48 18.32
CA MET A 1 10.13 -9.16 18.71
C MET A 1 11.50 -9.03 18.06
N TRP A 2 11.78 -7.97 17.29
CA TRP A 2 13.06 -7.81 16.56
C TRP A 2 14.16 -7.31 17.51
N ASN A 3 14.90 -8.22 18.11
CA ASN A 3 15.83 -7.94 19.21
C ASN A 3 17.31 -8.15 18.86
N SER A 4 17.63 -8.75 17.71
CA SER A 4 19.01 -9.03 17.27
C SER A 4 19.18 -8.87 15.77
N ASN A 5 20.42 -8.95 15.30
CA ASN A 5 20.74 -9.01 13.87
C ASN A 5 20.18 -10.26 13.19
N ASP A 6 19.74 -11.27 13.92
CA ASP A 6 19.16 -12.51 13.40
C ASP A 6 17.63 -12.42 13.25
N THR A 7 17.00 -11.51 13.98
CA THR A 7 15.53 -11.36 14.00
C THR A 7 15.04 -10.10 13.29
N ARG A 8 15.94 -9.18 12.92
CA ARG A 8 15.61 -7.98 12.14
C ARG A 8 15.22 -8.34 10.70
N PRO A 9 14.19 -7.68 10.14
CA PRO A 9 13.81 -7.86 8.74
C PRO A 9 14.93 -7.36 7.83
N ARG A 10 15.21 -8.09 6.74
CA ARG A 10 16.17 -7.67 5.71
C ARG A 10 15.50 -7.08 4.46
N VAL A 11 14.22 -7.36 4.28
CA VAL A 11 13.38 -6.78 3.21
C VAL A 11 12.27 -5.91 3.76
N MET A 12 11.89 -4.90 2.98
CA MET A 12 10.73 -4.05 3.25
C MET A 12 10.11 -3.64 1.92
N THR A 13 8.79 -3.80 1.79
CA THR A 13 8.05 -3.29 0.64
C THR A 13 7.16 -2.14 1.05
N TYR A 14 7.32 -1.01 0.38
CA TYR A 14 6.47 0.15 0.54
C TYR A 14 5.44 0.21 -0.60
N VAL A 15 4.15 0.12 -0.24
CA VAL A 15 3.05 0.34 -1.18
C VAL A 15 2.57 1.78 -1.02
N ARG A 16 2.68 2.57 -2.10
CA ARG A 16 2.18 3.95 -2.11
C ARG A 16 0.68 3.95 -1.81
N ARG A 17 0.26 4.84 -0.93
CA ARG A 17 -1.16 5.01 -0.60
C ARG A 17 -1.94 5.48 -1.83
N ASP A 18 -2.69 4.57 -2.43
CA ASP A 18 -3.58 4.80 -3.56
C ASP A 18 -4.83 3.90 -3.37
N PRO A 19 -6.06 4.44 -3.43
CA PRO A 19 -7.27 3.63 -3.28
C PRO A 19 -7.45 2.56 -4.35
N ARG A 20 -6.70 2.64 -5.47
CA ARG A 20 -6.71 1.64 -6.55
C ARG A 20 -5.82 0.45 -6.26
N LEU A 21 -4.94 0.53 -5.26
CA LEU A 21 -4.00 -0.53 -4.89
C LEU A 21 -4.54 -1.25 -3.65
N LEU A 22 -5.08 -2.44 -3.85
CA LEU A 22 -5.43 -3.37 -2.79
C LEU A 22 -4.23 -4.29 -2.57
N ALA A 23 -3.56 -4.13 -1.42
CA ALA A 23 -2.35 -4.87 -1.09
C ALA A 23 -2.58 -5.75 0.14
N ASP A 24 -2.37 -7.05 -0.02
CA ASP A 24 -2.42 -8.06 1.03
C ASP A 24 -1.05 -8.72 1.15
N GLN A 25 -0.55 -8.87 2.38
CA GLN A 25 0.66 -9.66 2.62
C GLN A 25 0.30 -11.14 2.76
N ILE A 26 0.97 -12.00 1.99
CA ILE A 26 0.88 -13.45 2.12
C ILE A 26 2.17 -14.00 2.74
N ARG A 27 2.08 -15.12 3.46
CA ARG A 27 3.22 -15.68 4.22
C ARG A 27 3.40 -17.18 3.96
N PRO A 28 3.76 -17.58 2.72
CA PRO A 28 3.93 -18.99 2.39
C PRO A 28 5.04 -19.66 3.23
N PHE A 29 6.02 -18.88 3.67
CA PHE A 29 7.12 -19.34 4.52
C PHE A 29 7.42 -18.31 5.61
N GLN A 30 7.89 -18.80 6.76
CA GLN A 30 8.42 -17.96 7.82
C GLN A 30 9.88 -17.60 7.50
N THR A 31 10.08 -16.42 6.92
CA THR A 31 11.42 -15.88 6.62
C THR A 31 11.44 -14.36 6.80
N ARG A 32 12.63 -13.82 7.04
CA ARG A 32 12.91 -12.37 7.18
C ARG A 32 13.52 -11.75 5.92
N ASP A 33 13.89 -12.61 4.97
CA ASP A 33 14.68 -12.30 3.78
C ASP A 33 13.80 -12.23 2.52
N ILE A 34 12.55 -12.68 2.61
CA ILE A 34 11.60 -12.65 1.51
C ILE A 34 10.26 -12.12 2.01
N LEU A 35 9.64 -11.22 1.23
CA LEU A 35 8.35 -10.64 1.53
C LEU A 35 7.44 -10.75 0.31
N TRP A 36 6.34 -11.48 0.47
CA TRP A 36 5.32 -11.66 -0.56
C TRP A 36 4.12 -10.76 -0.31
N LEU A 37 3.65 -10.13 -1.38
CA LEU A 37 2.43 -9.32 -1.41
C LEU A 37 1.59 -9.75 -2.60
N THR A 38 0.27 -9.68 -2.44
CA THR A 38 -0.67 -9.66 -3.56
C THR A 38 -1.15 -8.23 -3.71
N ILE A 39 -0.96 -7.63 -4.88
CA ILE A 39 -1.47 -6.30 -5.22
C ILE A 39 -2.42 -6.43 -6.41
N ASN A 40 -3.72 -6.18 -6.19
CA ASN A 40 -4.76 -6.33 -7.22
C ASN A 40 -4.69 -7.67 -7.98
N GLY A 41 -4.43 -8.77 -7.28
CA GLY A 41 -4.33 -10.11 -7.86
C GLY A 41 -2.98 -10.45 -8.52
N MET A 42 -2.00 -9.54 -8.50
CA MET A 42 -0.62 -9.81 -8.92
C MET A 42 0.25 -10.12 -7.72
N THR A 43 1.07 -11.17 -7.77
CA THR A 43 2.00 -11.50 -6.69
C THR A 43 3.32 -10.76 -6.88
N ILE A 44 3.72 -9.95 -5.91
CA ILE A 44 5.02 -9.26 -5.88
C ILE A 44 5.84 -9.82 -4.72
N VAL A 45 7.08 -10.21 -5.02
CA VAL A 45 8.02 -10.78 -4.07
C VAL A 45 9.26 -9.89 -4.01
N ASN A 46 9.55 -9.37 -2.81
CA ASN A 46 10.79 -8.68 -2.50
C ASN A 46 11.76 -9.70 -1.88
N PHE A 47 12.84 -10.00 -2.57
CA PHE A 47 13.81 -11.01 -2.22
C PHE A 47 15.15 -10.37 -1.85
N TYR A 48 15.72 -10.78 -0.74
CA TYR A 48 17.09 -10.44 -0.37
C TYR A 48 17.83 -11.71 -0.01
N ARG A 49 19.07 -11.84 -0.46
CA ARG A 49 19.97 -12.90 -0.03
C ARG A 49 21.33 -12.31 0.28
N GLN A 50 21.84 -12.52 1.48
CA GLN A 50 23.24 -12.25 1.78
C GLN A 50 24.14 -13.28 1.06
N ASN A 51 25.36 -12.89 0.69
CA ASN A 51 26.33 -13.84 0.13
C ASN A 51 26.48 -15.07 1.05
N ASP A 52 26.54 -16.26 0.44
CA ASP A 52 26.75 -17.57 1.08
C ASP A 52 25.63 -18.06 2.04
N GLU A 53 24.55 -17.30 2.22
CA GLU A 53 23.39 -17.71 3.02
C GLU A 53 22.42 -18.56 2.18
N LYS A 54 22.19 -19.81 2.60
CA LYS A 54 21.44 -20.80 1.81
C LYS A 54 19.92 -20.71 1.97
N ASP A 55 19.45 -20.23 3.11
CA ASP A 55 18.07 -20.42 3.56
C ASP A 55 17.06 -19.66 2.70
N ALA A 56 17.34 -18.40 2.36
CA ALA A 56 16.46 -17.60 1.51
C ALA A 56 16.34 -18.21 0.10
N LEU A 57 17.46 -18.57 -0.55
CA LEU A 57 17.41 -19.13 -1.89
C LEU A 57 16.68 -20.49 -1.90
N ASN A 58 16.97 -21.38 -0.95
CA ASN A 58 16.27 -22.67 -0.87
C ASN A 58 14.77 -22.51 -0.66
N THR A 59 14.35 -21.49 0.10
CA THR A 59 12.94 -21.14 0.29
C THR A 59 12.31 -20.68 -1.03
N LEU A 60 12.98 -19.80 -1.77
CA LEU A 60 12.51 -19.31 -3.07
C LEU A 60 12.38 -20.44 -4.10
N LEU A 61 13.39 -21.32 -4.18
CA LEU A 61 13.43 -22.43 -5.14
C LEU A 61 12.31 -23.47 -4.91
N ARG A 62 11.84 -23.63 -3.67
CA ARG A 62 10.75 -24.56 -3.31
C ARG A 62 9.36 -23.95 -3.44
N TRP A 63 9.28 -22.63 -3.57
CA TRP A 63 8.01 -21.93 -3.60
C TRP A 63 7.31 -22.14 -4.95
N PRO A 64 6.05 -22.61 -4.97
CA PRO A 64 5.28 -22.70 -6.21
C PRO A 64 4.95 -21.29 -6.71
N VAL A 65 5.56 -20.90 -7.83
CA VAL A 65 5.38 -19.57 -8.42
C VAL A 65 3.99 -19.50 -9.08
N PRO A 66 3.13 -18.52 -8.71
CA PRO A 66 1.82 -18.36 -9.33
C PRO A 66 1.92 -17.64 -10.68
N GLU A 67 0.84 -17.66 -11.45
CA GLU A 67 0.67 -16.74 -12.59
C GLU A 67 0.70 -15.28 -12.11
N ARG A 68 1.09 -14.36 -13.01
CA ARG A 68 1.17 -12.91 -12.73
C ARG A 68 2.02 -12.60 -11.49
N CYS A 69 3.24 -13.10 -11.51
CA CYS A 69 4.24 -12.95 -10.47
C CYS A 69 5.40 -12.07 -10.94
N LEU A 70 5.83 -11.19 -10.04
CA LEU A 70 7.07 -10.45 -10.10
C LEU A 70 7.93 -10.83 -8.88
N VAL A 71 9.15 -11.29 -9.12
CA VAL A 71 10.16 -11.53 -8.08
C VAL A 71 11.33 -10.60 -8.33
N ALA A 72 11.63 -9.73 -7.38
CA ALA A 72 12.71 -8.76 -7.52
C ALA A 72 13.48 -8.54 -6.21
N GLY A 73 14.76 -8.19 -6.34
CA GLY A 73 15.60 -7.74 -5.23
C GLY A 73 17.05 -8.19 -5.39
N ASP A 74 17.79 -8.27 -4.28
CA ASP A 74 19.22 -8.58 -4.29
C ASP A 74 19.44 -10.09 -4.20
N PHE A 75 19.82 -10.70 -5.32
CA PHE A 75 20.09 -12.13 -5.42
C PHE A 75 21.54 -12.48 -5.06
N ASN A 76 22.45 -11.51 -5.07
CA ASN A 76 23.88 -11.74 -4.82
C ASN A 76 24.47 -12.91 -5.65
N ALA A 77 23.99 -13.10 -6.89
CA ALA A 77 24.35 -14.22 -7.77
C ALA A 77 24.66 -13.76 -9.20
N ARG A 78 25.56 -14.48 -9.88
CA ARG A 78 25.94 -14.18 -11.28
C ARG A 78 25.65 -15.35 -12.18
N HIS A 79 25.17 -15.05 -13.39
CA HIS A 79 24.99 -16.00 -14.47
C HIS A 79 25.08 -15.26 -15.80
N ARG A 80 25.56 -15.95 -16.84
CA ARG A 80 25.77 -15.43 -18.20
C ARG A 80 24.53 -14.79 -18.84
N SER A 81 23.33 -15.05 -18.32
CA SER A 81 22.08 -14.45 -18.83
C SER A 81 21.89 -13.00 -18.39
N TRP A 82 22.53 -12.54 -17.32
CA TRP A 82 22.44 -11.15 -16.83
C TRP A 82 23.79 -10.46 -16.65
N GLN A 83 24.87 -11.22 -16.54
CA GLN A 83 26.23 -10.68 -16.50
C GLN A 83 27.22 -11.65 -17.17
N THR A 84 27.95 -11.16 -18.16
CA THR A 84 29.01 -11.89 -18.88
C THR A 84 30.09 -12.35 -17.90
N GLY A 85 30.53 -13.60 -18.05
CA GLY A 85 31.53 -14.25 -17.20
C GLY A 85 31.06 -15.58 -16.63
N GLN A 86 31.82 -16.10 -15.66
CA GLN A 86 31.45 -17.34 -14.98
C GLN A 86 30.27 -17.13 -14.03
N ALA A 87 29.38 -18.11 -13.99
CA ALA A 87 28.31 -18.14 -13.00
C ALA A 87 28.88 -18.34 -11.59
N THR A 88 28.39 -17.58 -10.63
CA THR A 88 28.82 -17.66 -9.22
C THR A 88 27.62 -17.63 -8.28
N ASN A 89 27.85 -18.03 -7.02
CA ASN A 89 26.87 -17.99 -5.93
C ASN A 89 25.50 -18.57 -6.33
N ARG A 90 25.52 -19.74 -6.97
CA ARG A 90 24.34 -20.50 -7.41
C ARG A 90 23.50 -19.81 -8.49
N GLY A 91 24.09 -18.92 -9.30
CA GLY A 91 23.37 -18.28 -10.41
C GLY A 91 22.80 -19.26 -11.44
N GLN A 92 23.44 -20.42 -11.62
CA GLN A 92 22.90 -21.50 -12.47
C GLN A 92 21.55 -22.03 -11.95
N GLU A 93 21.39 -22.17 -10.62
CA GLU A 93 20.14 -22.63 -10.02
C GLU A 93 19.05 -21.57 -10.11
N VAL A 94 19.40 -20.29 -9.94
CA VAL A 94 18.48 -19.16 -10.14
C VAL A 94 17.98 -19.12 -11.58
N ALA A 95 18.88 -19.27 -12.55
CA ALA A 95 18.50 -19.30 -13.97
C ALA A 95 17.61 -20.50 -14.31
N GLY A 96 17.94 -21.69 -13.78
CA GLY A 96 17.12 -22.89 -13.95
C GLY A 96 15.73 -22.76 -13.31
N TRP A 97 15.66 -22.16 -12.12
CA TRP A 97 14.39 -21.87 -11.44
C TRP A 97 13.52 -20.88 -12.21
N ALA A 98 14.11 -19.78 -12.71
CA ALA A 98 13.37 -18.82 -13.50
C ALA A 98 12.80 -19.47 -14.78
N SER A 99 13.64 -20.22 -15.50
CA SER A 99 13.21 -20.95 -16.71
C SER A 99 12.16 -22.02 -16.42
N GLY A 100 12.25 -22.74 -15.30
CA GLY A 100 11.30 -23.79 -14.95
C GLY A 100 9.94 -23.26 -14.46
N ASN A 101 9.83 -21.96 -14.17
CA ASN A 101 8.61 -21.29 -13.73
C ASN A 101 8.12 -20.23 -14.73
N ASP A 102 8.59 -20.27 -15.99
CA ASP A 102 8.25 -19.33 -17.05
C ASP A 102 8.47 -17.84 -16.67
N LEU A 103 9.47 -17.58 -15.83
CA LEU A 103 9.84 -16.25 -15.40
C LEU A 103 10.90 -15.66 -16.34
N ASN A 104 10.55 -14.59 -17.04
CA ASN A 104 11.48 -13.84 -17.86
C ASN A 104 12.37 -12.94 -16.99
N LEU A 105 13.67 -12.97 -17.24
CA LEU A 105 14.58 -11.97 -16.69
C LEU A 105 14.28 -10.61 -17.35
N LEU A 106 14.02 -9.59 -16.54
CA LEU A 106 13.70 -8.24 -17.02
C LEU A 106 14.95 -7.37 -17.17
N ASN A 107 16.03 -7.69 -16.47
CA ASN A 107 17.28 -6.95 -16.54
C ASN A 107 17.91 -7.04 -17.93
N THR A 108 18.43 -5.91 -18.41
CA THR A 108 19.32 -5.87 -19.58
C THR A 108 20.68 -6.49 -19.22
N LEU A 109 21.17 -7.38 -20.09
CA LEU A 109 22.49 -8.02 -19.96
C LEU A 109 23.61 -6.99 -19.79
N ASP A 110 24.52 -7.25 -18.84
CA ASP A 110 25.73 -6.45 -18.56
C ASP A 110 25.47 -5.01 -18.10
N ILE A 111 24.22 -4.64 -17.84
CA ILE A 111 23.92 -3.37 -17.17
C ILE A 111 24.10 -3.55 -15.66
N PRO A 112 25.08 -2.86 -15.05
CA PRO A 112 25.37 -3.04 -13.63
C PRO A 112 24.25 -2.47 -12.77
N THR A 113 24.00 -3.11 -11.63
CA THR A 113 23.06 -2.66 -10.60
C THR A 113 23.77 -2.10 -9.37
N ASN A 114 25.09 -2.08 -9.38
CA ASN A 114 25.91 -1.36 -8.42
C ASN A 114 27.17 -0.75 -9.07
N PRO A 115 27.84 0.18 -8.40
CA PRO A 115 29.03 0.85 -8.94
C PRO A 115 30.26 -0.04 -9.07
N HIS A 116 30.20 -1.29 -8.62
CA HIS A 116 31.28 -2.27 -8.78
C HIS A 116 31.20 -3.03 -10.11
N GLY A 117 30.25 -2.68 -10.98
CA GLY A 117 30.09 -3.33 -12.28
C GLY A 117 29.34 -4.67 -12.20
N ASN A 118 28.62 -4.92 -11.10
CA ASN A 118 27.91 -6.18 -10.91
C ASN A 118 26.41 -6.02 -11.15
N THR A 119 25.80 -7.04 -11.74
CA THR A 119 24.34 -7.16 -11.93
C THR A 119 23.84 -8.23 -10.99
N ILE A 120 23.54 -7.84 -9.75
CA ILE A 120 23.12 -8.76 -8.67
C ILE A 120 21.71 -8.47 -8.16
N ASP A 121 21.20 -7.28 -8.43
CA ASP A 121 19.81 -6.92 -8.21
C ASP A 121 19.01 -7.36 -9.44
N LEU A 122 18.17 -8.38 -9.30
CA LEU A 122 17.50 -9.00 -10.44
C LEU A 122 15.98 -8.85 -10.30
N ALA A 123 15.31 -8.77 -11.44
CA ALA A 123 13.87 -8.80 -11.55
C ALA A 123 13.45 -9.87 -12.57
N PHE A 124 12.55 -10.74 -12.13
CA PHE A 124 12.00 -11.85 -12.90
C PHE A 124 10.48 -11.76 -12.90
N ALA A 125 9.84 -11.91 -14.06
CA ALA A 125 8.38 -11.90 -14.14
C ALA A 125 7.82 -12.82 -15.23
N ASN A 126 6.66 -13.42 -14.97
CA ASN A 126 5.83 -14.08 -15.98
C ASN A 126 4.73 -13.14 -16.48
N LEU A 127 5.08 -11.85 -16.60
CA LEU A 127 4.20 -10.80 -17.08
C LEU A 127 4.63 -10.40 -18.50
N PRO A 128 3.73 -10.42 -19.49
CA PRO A 128 4.07 -9.98 -20.82
C PRO A 128 4.42 -8.49 -20.82
N LEU A 129 5.43 -8.11 -21.61
CA LEU A 129 5.85 -6.72 -21.80
C LEU A 129 6.30 -6.01 -20.50
N ALA A 130 6.70 -6.77 -19.49
CA ALA A 130 7.37 -6.20 -18.33
C ALA A 130 8.80 -5.82 -18.69
N GLU A 131 9.26 -4.68 -18.17
CA GLU A 131 10.58 -4.13 -18.46
C GLU A 131 11.26 -3.65 -17.18
N ALA A 132 12.59 -3.75 -17.13
CA ALA A 132 13.39 -3.19 -16.06
C ALA A 132 14.41 -2.19 -16.63
N THR A 133 14.46 -1.00 -16.05
CA THR A 133 15.47 0.01 -16.35
C THR A 133 16.21 0.42 -15.08
N VAL A 134 17.52 0.63 -15.19
CA VAL A 134 18.28 1.26 -14.10
C VAL A 134 18.05 2.77 -14.19
N GLU A 135 17.37 3.32 -13.18
CA GLU A 135 16.97 4.72 -13.17
C GLU A 135 17.82 5.53 -12.19
N ASP A 136 18.86 6.17 -12.73
CA ASP A 136 19.80 6.96 -11.93
C ASP A 136 19.16 8.13 -11.18
N HIS A 137 18.06 8.66 -11.70
CA HIS A 137 17.34 9.77 -11.09
C HIS A 137 16.53 9.35 -9.85
N LEU A 138 16.28 8.05 -9.66
CA LEU A 138 15.60 7.45 -8.51
C LEU A 138 16.58 6.97 -7.43
N ALA A 139 17.88 7.24 -7.58
CA ALA A 139 18.90 6.75 -6.67
C ALA A 139 18.67 7.18 -5.22
N THR A 140 18.70 6.21 -4.31
CA THR A 140 18.40 6.38 -2.88
C THR A 140 19.64 6.67 -2.03
N SER A 141 20.72 7.14 -2.65
CA SER A 141 22.05 7.29 -2.04
C SER A 141 22.66 5.96 -1.54
N SER A 142 22.07 4.82 -1.89
CA SER A 142 22.66 3.50 -1.70
C SER A 142 23.88 3.31 -2.63
N ASP A 143 24.69 2.32 -2.30
CA ASP A 143 25.68 1.67 -3.15
C ASP A 143 25.06 0.69 -4.16
N HIS A 144 23.74 0.56 -4.19
CA HIS A 144 22.98 -0.06 -5.28
C HIS A 144 22.28 1.00 -6.12
N PHE A 145 22.11 0.72 -7.40
CA PHE A 145 21.29 1.53 -8.30
C PHE A 145 19.83 1.14 -8.20
N THR A 146 18.95 2.10 -8.44
CA THR A 146 17.50 1.85 -8.37
C THR A 146 17.02 1.22 -9.67
N LEU A 147 16.46 0.01 -9.57
CA LEU A 147 15.73 -0.62 -10.66
C LEU A 147 14.29 -0.10 -10.68
N SER A 148 13.88 0.47 -11.82
CA SER A 148 12.50 0.81 -12.13
C SER A 148 11.89 -0.30 -12.97
N LEU A 149 10.76 -0.82 -12.52
CA LEU A 149 10.05 -1.89 -13.20
C LEU A 149 8.72 -1.35 -13.71
N THR A 150 8.48 -1.53 -15.01
CA THR A 150 7.23 -1.11 -15.65
C THR A 150 6.53 -2.33 -16.22
N PHE A 151 5.22 -2.41 -16.01
CA PHE A 151 4.37 -3.49 -16.51
C PHE A 151 2.97 -2.94 -16.77
N LEU A 152 2.33 -3.42 -17.83
CA LEU A 152 1.09 -2.85 -18.37
C LEU A 152 -0.18 -3.19 -17.58
N ASP A 153 -0.14 -4.21 -16.74
CA ASP A 153 -1.35 -4.86 -16.23
C ASP A 153 -1.40 -4.92 -14.70
N ILE A 154 -1.63 -3.76 -14.09
CA ILE A 154 -2.31 -3.72 -12.80
C ILE A 154 -3.79 -3.50 -13.13
N ARG A 155 -4.62 -4.54 -12.97
CA ARG A 155 -6.08 -4.37 -12.94
C ARG A 155 -6.41 -3.40 -11.82
N LEU A 156 -6.53 -2.11 -12.15
CA LEU A 156 -6.79 -1.08 -11.15
C LEU A 156 -8.20 -1.33 -10.63
N THR A 157 -8.30 -1.55 -9.32
CA THR A 157 -9.61 -1.71 -8.69
C THR A 157 -10.42 -0.44 -8.93
N PRO A 158 -11.69 -0.55 -9.37
CA PRO A 158 -12.58 0.60 -9.52
C PRO A 158 -12.58 1.43 -8.24
N VAL A 159 -12.30 2.72 -8.39
CA VAL A 159 -12.25 3.62 -7.24
C VAL A 159 -13.66 3.88 -6.74
N GLN A 160 -13.95 3.45 -5.52
CA GLN A 160 -15.09 3.98 -4.79
C GLN A 160 -14.96 5.51 -4.73
N PRO A 161 -15.97 6.28 -5.20
CA PRO A 161 -15.88 7.73 -5.25
C PRO A 161 -15.45 8.28 -3.89
N ALA A 162 -14.48 9.19 -3.92
CA ALA A 162 -13.91 9.72 -2.69
C ALA A 162 -15.02 10.36 -1.83
N LYS A 163 -15.06 10.00 -0.53
CA LYS A 163 -16.01 10.61 0.42
C LYS A 163 -15.90 12.13 0.31
N ILE A 164 -17.04 12.77 0.12
CA ILE A 164 -17.10 14.23 -0.03
C ILE A 164 -17.12 14.85 1.36
N ARG A 165 -16.41 15.96 1.50
CA ARG A 165 -16.31 16.69 2.76
C ARG A 165 -16.77 18.11 2.56
N VAL A 166 -17.72 18.49 3.39
CA VAL A 166 -18.15 19.87 3.65
C VAL A 166 -17.58 20.20 5.03
N LYS A 167 -16.61 21.11 5.12
CA LYS A 167 -15.86 21.37 6.37
C LYS A 167 -15.69 22.83 6.72
N THR A 168 -15.54 23.71 5.73
CA THR A 168 -15.44 25.14 6.00
C THR A 168 -16.83 25.73 6.16
N GLU A 169 -16.91 26.85 6.86
CA GLU A 169 -18.17 27.57 7.05
C GLU A 169 -18.81 27.94 5.69
N ASP A 170 -18.00 28.40 4.73
CA ASP A 170 -18.46 28.72 3.37
C ASP A 170 -18.99 27.49 2.62
N GLU A 171 -18.36 26.32 2.80
CA GLU A 171 -18.82 25.06 2.19
C GLU A 171 -20.15 24.65 2.81
N LEU A 172 -20.30 24.82 4.13
CA LEU A 172 -21.53 24.48 4.85
C LEU A 172 -22.67 25.42 4.47
N LYS A 173 -22.40 26.72 4.38
CA LYS A 173 -23.37 27.72 3.95
C LYS A 173 -23.88 27.43 2.54
N ARG A 174 -22.96 27.18 1.60
CA ARG A 174 -23.31 26.80 0.23
C ARG A 174 -24.09 25.48 0.15
N PHE A 175 -23.77 24.52 1.01
CA PHE A 175 -24.52 23.26 1.11
C PHE A 175 -25.98 23.53 1.54
N VAL A 176 -26.17 24.33 2.59
CA VAL A 176 -27.51 24.70 3.09
C VAL A 176 -28.32 25.39 2.00
N GLU A 177 -27.74 26.38 1.31
CA GLU A 177 -28.40 27.11 0.23
C GLU A 177 -28.90 26.16 -0.89
N ILE A 178 -28.09 25.18 -1.28
CA ILE A 178 -28.48 24.21 -2.31
C ILE A 178 -29.57 23.25 -1.82
N VAL A 179 -29.51 22.82 -0.55
CA VAL A 179 -30.54 21.96 0.04
C VAL A 179 -31.86 22.70 0.17
N GLU A 180 -31.85 23.95 0.64
CA GLU A 180 -33.06 24.78 0.78
C GLU A 180 -33.74 24.99 -0.57
N LEU A 181 -32.96 25.29 -1.63
CA LEU A 181 -33.48 25.40 -2.98
C LEU A 181 -34.08 24.09 -3.48
N GLY A 182 -33.34 22.99 -3.40
CA GLY A 182 -33.81 21.71 -3.94
C GLY A 182 -34.92 21.04 -3.13
N ALA A 183 -35.06 21.36 -1.83
CA ALA A 183 -36.13 20.84 -1.00
C ALA A 183 -37.51 21.37 -1.42
N THR A 184 -37.57 22.54 -2.08
CA THR A 184 -38.83 23.07 -2.64
C THR A 184 -39.38 22.25 -3.80
N GLU A 185 -38.54 21.43 -4.44
CA GLU A 185 -38.91 20.59 -5.58
C GLU A 185 -39.34 19.17 -5.16
N ILE A 186 -39.22 18.81 -3.87
CA ILE A 186 -39.58 17.48 -3.37
C ILE A 186 -41.09 17.45 -3.03
N PRO A 187 -41.89 16.59 -3.68
CA PRO A 187 -43.32 16.45 -3.39
C PRO A 187 -43.57 15.93 -1.95
N LEU A 188 -44.61 16.46 -1.30
CA LEU A 188 -45.12 16.03 0.02
C LEU A 188 -46.33 15.11 -0.16
N THR A 189 -46.12 13.89 -0.64
CA THR A 189 -47.20 12.90 -0.82
C THR A 189 -46.81 11.59 -0.17
N ASP A 190 -47.43 11.31 0.99
CA ASP A 190 -46.97 10.33 1.97
C ASP A 190 -48.08 9.31 2.31
N SER A 191 -48.63 8.60 1.33
CA SER A 191 -49.77 7.71 1.58
C SER A 191 -49.50 6.23 1.31
N THR A 192 -48.45 5.89 0.56
CA THR A 192 -48.08 4.49 0.28
C THR A 192 -46.61 4.19 0.58
N PRO A 193 -46.24 2.92 0.87
CA PRO A 193 -44.84 2.53 1.05
C PRO A 193 -43.94 2.88 -0.14
N ALA A 194 -44.45 2.80 -1.37
CA ALA A 194 -43.70 3.12 -2.58
C ALA A 194 -43.39 4.63 -2.69
N GLU A 195 -44.36 5.48 -2.34
CA GLU A 195 -44.17 6.94 -2.29
C GLU A 195 -43.15 7.33 -1.21
N LEU A 196 -43.13 6.63 -0.07
CA LEU A 196 -42.13 6.85 0.98
C LEU A 196 -40.71 6.47 0.53
N ASP A 197 -40.55 5.38 -0.22
CA ASP A 197 -39.25 4.98 -0.78
C ASP A 197 -38.76 5.96 -1.86
N GLU A 198 -39.68 6.50 -2.67
CA GLU A 198 -39.38 7.53 -3.67
C GLU A 198 -39.00 8.86 -3.02
N LEU A 199 -39.69 9.24 -1.95
CA LEU A 199 -39.35 10.41 -1.13
C LEU A 199 -37.96 10.26 -0.50
N ALA A 200 -37.68 9.11 0.12
CA ALA A 200 -36.37 8.82 0.70
C ALA A 200 -35.26 8.86 -0.36
N SER A 201 -35.51 8.30 -1.54
CA SER A 201 -34.57 8.33 -2.67
C SER A 201 -34.30 9.76 -3.16
N SER A 202 -35.34 10.58 -3.27
CA SER A 202 -35.25 11.98 -3.67
C SER A 202 -34.46 12.82 -2.67
N LEU A 203 -34.70 12.63 -1.37
CA LEU A 203 -33.97 13.29 -0.29
C LEU A 203 -32.48 12.91 -0.31
N VAL A 204 -32.18 11.61 -0.44
CA VAL A 204 -30.79 11.11 -0.51
C VAL A 204 -30.08 11.68 -1.75
N SER A 205 -30.78 11.74 -2.89
CA SER A 205 -30.25 12.32 -4.13
C SER A 205 -29.92 13.81 -3.98
N LEU A 206 -30.84 14.59 -3.40
CA LEU A 206 -30.65 16.02 -3.12
C LEU A 206 -29.44 16.24 -2.21
N LEU A 207 -29.41 15.59 -1.04
CA LEU A 207 -28.32 15.74 -0.07
C LEU A 207 -26.97 15.34 -0.66
N THR A 208 -26.95 14.27 -1.47
CA THR A 208 -25.73 13.81 -2.15
C THR A 208 -25.25 14.83 -3.19
N SER A 209 -26.17 15.40 -3.96
CA SER A 209 -25.86 16.38 -5.02
C SER A 209 -25.43 17.72 -4.44
N ALA A 210 -26.10 18.19 -3.38
CA ALA A 210 -25.71 19.38 -2.63
C ALA A 210 -24.31 19.21 -2.03
N ALA A 211 -24.04 18.05 -1.40
CA ALA A 211 -22.71 17.75 -0.85
C ALA A 211 -21.64 17.74 -1.95
N LYS A 212 -21.93 17.19 -3.13
CA LYS A 212 -21.03 17.19 -4.31
C LYS A 212 -20.73 18.59 -4.82
N ALA A 213 -21.73 19.45 -4.88
CA ALA A 213 -21.61 20.80 -5.44
C ALA A 213 -20.95 21.80 -4.48
N ALA A 214 -21.24 21.68 -3.18
CA ALA A 214 -20.67 22.56 -2.16
C ALA A 214 -19.33 22.08 -1.60
N GLY A 215 -19.17 20.76 -1.48
CA GLY A 215 -18.03 20.14 -0.84
C GLY A 215 -16.89 19.83 -1.79
N ARG A 216 -15.85 19.22 -1.23
CA ARG A 216 -14.66 18.75 -1.98
C ARG A 216 -14.41 17.27 -1.74
N PRO A 217 -13.89 16.54 -2.73
CA PRO A 217 -13.44 15.17 -2.54
C PRO A 217 -12.39 15.11 -1.43
N ALA A 218 -12.54 14.17 -0.49
CA ALA A 218 -11.51 13.94 0.50
C ALA A 218 -10.21 13.50 -0.20
N ARG A 219 -9.22 14.39 -0.24
CA ARG A 219 -7.88 14.05 -0.72
C ARG A 219 -7.28 12.97 0.20
N LYS A 220 -7.12 11.76 -0.33
CA LYS A 220 -6.38 10.65 0.32
C LYS A 220 -4.86 10.71 0.05
N GLY A 221 -4.37 11.83 -0.50
CA GLY A 221 -2.93 12.03 -0.76
C GLY A 221 -2.12 12.13 0.53
N GLY A 222 -0.89 11.60 0.50
CA GLY A 222 0.08 11.81 1.58
C GLY A 222 0.40 13.30 1.72
N ARG A 223 0.54 13.77 2.96
CA ARG A 223 1.10 15.10 3.21
C ARG A 223 2.63 15.02 3.03
N PRO A 224 3.28 16.04 2.45
CA PRO A 224 4.72 16.10 2.45
C PRO A 224 5.24 16.02 3.89
N ALA A 225 6.43 15.45 4.05
CA ALA A 225 7.01 15.32 5.37
C ALA A 225 7.19 16.72 5.99
N PRO A 226 6.73 16.94 7.23
CA PRO A 226 6.67 18.30 7.80
C PRO A 226 8.06 18.90 8.08
N TRP A 227 9.12 18.07 8.08
CA TRP A 227 10.52 18.49 8.19
C TRP A 227 11.16 18.78 6.82
N TRP A 228 10.46 18.58 5.70
CA TRP A 228 10.96 18.86 4.37
C TRP A 228 10.90 20.36 4.07
N THR A 229 12.05 21.03 4.17
CA THR A 229 12.18 22.47 3.94
C THR A 229 12.54 22.79 2.49
N GLU A 230 12.40 24.06 2.08
CA GLU A 230 12.88 24.53 0.78
C GLU A 230 14.38 24.25 0.59
N GLU A 231 15.17 24.42 1.66
CA GLU A 231 16.59 24.08 1.64
C GLU A 231 16.84 22.58 1.34
N CYS A 232 16.00 21.69 1.87
CA CYS A 232 16.07 20.26 1.52
C CYS A 232 15.74 20.04 0.04
N ALA A 233 14.75 20.74 -0.50
CA ALA A 233 14.38 20.67 -1.92
C ALA A 233 15.53 21.15 -2.82
N CYS A 234 16.12 22.31 -2.52
CA CYS A 234 17.28 22.85 -3.24
C CYS A 234 18.48 21.90 -3.18
N ALA A 235 18.81 21.37 -2.00
CA ALA A 235 19.91 20.42 -1.85
C ALA A 235 19.67 19.10 -2.61
N ALA A 236 18.42 18.63 -2.66
CA ALA A 236 18.04 17.46 -3.45
C ALA A 236 18.18 17.72 -4.96
N VAL A 237 17.78 18.91 -5.44
CA VAL A 237 17.94 19.31 -6.84
C VAL A 237 19.41 19.40 -7.22
N ALA A 238 20.24 20.05 -6.39
CA ALA A 238 21.67 20.17 -6.62
C ALA A 238 22.36 18.79 -6.67
N PHE A 239 22.04 17.90 -5.72
CA PHE A 239 22.55 16.52 -5.73
C PHE A 239 22.14 15.77 -7.00
N ARG A 240 20.87 15.86 -7.42
CA ARG A 240 20.39 15.23 -8.66
C ARG A 240 21.08 15.78 -9.90
N ALA A 241 21.36 17.09 -9.94
CA ALA A 241 22.07 17.71 -11.07
C ALA A 241 23.49 17.15 -11.21
N ILE A 242 24.26 17.12 -10.12
CA ILE A 242 25.62 16.55 -10.11
C ILE A 242 25.59 15.08 -10.52
N ARG A 243 24.65 14.30 -9.99
CA ARG A 243 24.54 12.88 -10.33
C ARG A 243 24.21 12.64 -11.81
N ARG A 244 23.34 13.44 -12.42
CA ARG A 244 23.02 13.32 -13.85
C ARG A 244 24.23 13.54 -14.76
N SER A 245 25.21 14.34 -14.34
CA SER A 245 26.45 14.54 -15.09
C SER A 245 27.38 13.31 -15.06
N TYR A 246 27.11 12.34 -14.18
CA TYR A 246 27.91 11.13 -14.02
C TYR A 246 27.02 9.87 -13.88
N PRO A 247 26.32 9.47 -14.96
CA PRO A 247 25.47 8.28 -14.96
C PRO A 247 26.25 7.04 -14.53
N CYS A 248 25.70 6.26 -13.61
CA CYS A 248 26.33 5.06 -13.03
C CYS A 248 27.73 5.29 -12.41
N GLY A 249 28.16 6.55 -12.23
CA GLY A 249 29.50 6.92 -11.79
C GLY A 249 29.63 6.98 -10.27
N PHE A 250 30.65 6.33 -9.71
CA PHE A 250 31.04 6.45 -8.31
C PHE A 250 32.16 7.47 -8.12
N ASN A 251 31.93 8.71 -8.53
CA ASN A 251 32.97 9.74 -8.45
C ASN A 251 32.92 10.52 -7.11
N GLN A 252 34.02 11.22 -6.82
CA GLN A 252 34.18 12.01 -5.60
C GLN A 252 33.12 13.12 -5.48
N ASP A 253 32.77 13.78 -6.59
CA ASP A 253 31.80 14.86 -6.61
C ASP A 253 30.39 14.41 -6.21
N VAL A 254 29.95 13.24 -6.70
CA VAL A 254 28.67 12.63 -6.31
C VAL A 254 28.67 12.28 -4.82
N GLN A 255 29.79 11.80 -4.27
CA GLN A 255 29.89 11.50 -2.83
C GLN A 255 29.86 12.78 -1.98
N ILE A 256 30.53 13.84 -2.41
CA ILE A 256 30.50 15.16 -1.75
C ILE A 256 29.06 15.69 -1.75
N ALA A 257 28.43 15.75 -2.92
CA ALA A 257 27.06 16.23 -3.09
C ALA A 257 26.05 15.42 -2.25
N LYS A 258 26.21 14.09 -2.22
CA LYS A 258 25.42 13.18 -1.37
C LYS A 258 25.58 13.52 0.11
N ARG A 259 26.81 13.68 0.58
CA ARG A 259 27.10 14.03 1.98
C ARG A 259 26.47 15.37 2.37
N ASP A 260 26.53 16.36 1.48
CA ASP A 260 25.99 17.69 1.74
C ASP A 260 24.46 17.69 1.74
N PHE A 261 23.82 17.01 0.78
CA PHE A 261 22.38 16.76 0.81
C PHE A 261 21.93 16.09 2.12
N HIS A 262 22.62 15.02 2.54
CA HIS A 262 22.32 14.35 3.80
C HIS A 262 22.53 15.25 5.02
N ARG A 263 23.54 16.13 5.00
CA ARG A 263 23.79 17.09 6.08
C ARG A 263 22.59 18.03 6.25
N VAL A 264 22.08 18.58 5.15
CA VAL A 264 20.90 19.45 5.13
C VAL A 264 19.66 18.72 5.66
N VAL A 265 19.35 17.54 5.11
CA VAL A 265 18.18 16.75 5.54
C VAL A 265 18.25 16.36 7.01
N ARG A 266 19.42 15.92 7.51
CA ARG A 266 19.60 15.59 8.92
C ARG A 266 19.46 16.82 9.81
N ARG A 267 19.93 17.99 9.38
CA ARG A 267 19.75 19.24 10.13
C ARG A 267 18.27 19.62 10.19
N ALA A 268 17.57 19.62 9.07
CA ALA A 268 16.14 19.95 8.99
C ALA A 268 15.29 19.02 9.85
N LYS A 269 15.52 17.70 9.76
CA LYS A 269 14.87 16.71 10.65
C LYS A 269 15.12 17.01 12.12
N ARG A 270 16.40 17.19 12.52
CA ARG A 270 16.75 17.47 13.93
C ARG A 270 16.10 18.76 14.44
N GLN A 271 16.10 19.82 13.63
CA GLN A 271 15.50 21.10 14.02
C GLN A 271 13.99 21.01 14.12
N TYR A 272 13.33 20.36 13.17
CA TYR A 272 11.88 20.12 13.24
C TYR A 272 11.49 19.39 14.51
N TRP A 273 12.16 18.26 14.82
CA TRP A 273 11.85 17.48 16.01
C TRP A 273 12.15 18.23 17.31
N ARG A 274 13.26 18.98 17.38
CA ARG A 274 13.56 19.84 18.54
C ARG A 274 12.47 20.88 18.76
N ASN A 275 12.19 21.70 17.74
CA ASN A 275 11.17 22.74 17.83
C ASN A 275 9.80 22.16 18.17
N LEU A 276 9.46 20.99 17.65
CA LEU A 276 8.19 20.34 17.94
C LEU A 276 8.08 19.95 19.41
N ILE A 277 9.13 19.38 19.99
CA ILE A 277 9.22 19.02 21.42
C ILE A 277 9.20 20.28 22.29
N ASP A 278 9.99 21.30 21.93
CA ASP A 278 10.11 22.55 22.68
C ASP A 278 8.76 23.31 22.73
N ASN A 279 7.92 23.15 21.70
CA ASN A 279 6.59 23.76 21.62
C ASN A 279 5.49 22.95 22.36
N PHE A 280 5.82 21.91 23.11
CA PHE A 280 4.84 21.17 23.91
C PHE A 280 4.40 21.97 25.13
N SER A 281 3.29 22.69 24.98
CA SER A 281 2.70 23.52 26.03
C SER A 281 1.48 22.90 26.73
N SER A 282 1.05 21.70 26.34
CA SER A 282 -0.15 21.05 26.92
C SER A 282 -0.06 19.53 26.95
N ASN A 283 -0.83 18.91 27.85
CA ASN A 283 -1.00 17.46 27.91
C ASN A 283 -1.47 16.88 26.56
N SER A 284 -2.27 17.61 25.78
CA SER A 284 -2.69 17.16 24.44
C SER A 284 -1.52 17.03 23.46
N ALA A 285 -0.49 17.88 23.58
CA ALA A 285 0.70 17.83 22.75
C ALA A 285 1.54 16.59 23.07
N VAL A 286 1.63 16.22 24.35
CA VAL A 286 2.27 14.98 24.81
C VAL A 286 1.55 13.74 24.25
N PHE A 287 0.21 13.71 24.29
CA PHE A 287 -0.55 12.60 23.70
C PHE A 287 -0.37 12.48 22.18
N LYS A 288 -0.18 13.61 21.46
CA LYS A 288 0.19 13.58 20.04
C LYS A 288 1.57 12.93 19.83
N ALA A 289 2.54 13.18 20.71
CA ALA A 289 3.85 12.51 20.66
C ALA A 289 3.77 11.00 20.95
N VAL A 290 2.94 10.57 21.91
CA VAL A 290 2.72 9.14 22.19
C VAL A 290 2.19 8.41 20.94
N ARG A 291 1.37 9.09 20.12
CA ARG A 291 0.89 8.55 18.84
C ARG A 291 1.98 8.40 17.78
N TRP A 292 3.14 9.02 17.94
CA TRP A 292 4.30 8.80 17.06
C TRP A 292 5.16 7.63 17.52
N LEU A 293 5.22 7.38 18.84
CA LEU A 293 5.90 6.22 19.43
C LEU A 293 5.13 4.92 19.18
N LYS A 294 3.79 5.00 19.21
CA LYS A 294 2.92 3.90 18.78
C LYS A 294 2.75 3.98 17.29
N SER A 295 3.49 3.17 16.53
CA SER A 295 3.24 3.01 15.09
C SER A 295 1.76 2.67 14.89
N PRO A 296 0.94 3.58 14.32
CA PRO A 296 -0.41 3.24 13.93
C PRO A 296 -0.28 2.51 12.61
N GLY A 297 0.32 1.31 12.65
CA GLY A 297 0.25 0.40 11.51
C GLY A 297 -1.23 0.24 11.16
N ALA A 298 -1.54 0.14 9.87
CA ALA A 298 -2.82 -0.42 9.49
C ALA A 298 -2.94 -1.73 10.28
N PHE A 299 -3.93 -1.82 11.17
CA PHE A 299 -4.21 -3.05 11.88
C PHE A 299 -4.52 -4.07 10.78
N GLN A 300 -3.53 -4.90 10.47
CA GLN A 300 -3.75 -6.08 9.67
C GLN A 300 -4.26 -7.10 10.66
N PRO A 301 -5.55 -7.45 10.61
CA PRO A 301 -6.06 -8.47 11.50
C PRO A 301 -5.19 -9.71 11.31
N PRO A 302 -4.77 -10.38 12.41
CA PRO A 302 -4.03 -11.62 12.31
C PRO A 302 -4.78 -12.62 11.42
N PRO A 303 -4.10 -13.65 10.88
CA PRO A 303 -4.78 -14.74 10.18
C PRO A 303 -5.99 -15.21 11.00
N LEU A 304 -7.15 -15.34 10.35
CA LEU A 304 -8.39 -15.73 11.02
C LEU A 304 -8.46 -17.25 10.98
N GLN A 305 -8.58 -17.90 12.13
CA GLN A 305 -8.78 -19.35 12.19
C GLN A 305 -10.25 -19.63 12.50
N VAL A 306 -10.92 -20.39 11.63
CA VAL A 306 -12.26 -20.94 11.85
C VAL A 306 -12.18 -22.44 11.56
N ASP A 307 -12.57 -23.27 12.51
CA ASP A 307 -12.63 -24.74 12.37
C ASP A 307 -11.36 -25.38 11.77
N ASN A 308 -10.18 -24.97 12.26
CA ASN A 308 -8.84 -25.38 11.82
C ASN A 308 -8.40 -24.94 10.41
N VAL A 309 -9.17 -24.10 9.72
CA VAL A 309 -8.76 -23.45 8.47
C VAL A 309 -8.28 -22.03 8.77
N VAL A 310 -7.10 -21.67 8.25
CA VAL A 310 -6.48 -20.35 8.44
C VAL A 310 -6.69 -19.49 7.19
N TYR A 311 -7.37 -18.36 7.36
CA TYR A 311 -7.63 -17.38 6.31
C TYR A 311 -6.67 -16.19 6.43
N GLU A 312 -5.87 -15.96 5.39
CA GLU A 312 -4.84 -14.92 5.38
C GLU A 312 -5.28 -13.63 4.67
N THR A 313 -6.02 -13.74 3.55
CA THR A 313 -6.45 -12.58 2.74
C THR A 313 -7.61 -11.83 3.39
N GLN A 314 -7.74 -10.53 3.12
CA GLN A 314 -8.87 -9.75 3.66
C GLN A 314 -10.23 -10.24 3.15
N MET A 315 -10.29 -10.68 1.89
CA MET A 315 -11.53 -11.18 1.30
C MET A 315 -11.96 -12.51 1.94
N ASP A 316 -11.02 -13.44 2.13
CA ASP A 316 -11.34 -14.73 2.75
C ASP A 316 -11.72 -14.57 4.22
N LYS A 317 -11.03 -13.67 4.95
CA LYS A 317 -11.43 -13.28 6.31
C LYS A 317 -12.85 -12.70 6.34
N ALA A 318 -13.19 -11.83 5.39
CA ALA A 318 -14.53 -11.24 5.30
C ALA A 318 -15.60 -12.28 5.00
N ASN A 319 -15.34 -13.20 4.07
CA ASN A 319 -16.24 -14.31 3.73
C ASN A 319 -16.41 -15.29 4.89
N ALA A 320 -15.32 -15.69 5.53
CA ALA A 320 -15.36 -16.58 6.70
C ALA A 320 -16.12 -15.94 7.87
N LEU A 321 -15.94 -14.64 8.12
CA LEU A 321 -16.74 -13.90 9.11
C LEU A 321 -18.21 -13.85 8.70
N ARG A 322 -18.52 -13.52 7.44
CA ARG A 322 -19.90 -13.49 6.91
C ARG A 322 -20.58 -14.84 7.14
N GLN A 323 -19.95 -15.94 6.78
CA GLN A 323 -20.48 -17.28 6.99
C GLN A 323 -20.64 -17.60 8.49
N ALA A 324 -19.63 -17.32 9.31
CA ALA A 324 -19.69 -17.63 10.74
C ALA A 324 -20.69 -16.77 11.54
N THR A 325 -21.00 -15.54 11.10
CA THR A 325 -21.83 -14.60 11.86
C THR A 325 -23.18 -14.27 11.25
N LEU A 326 -23.29 -14.21 9.91
CA LEU A 326 -24.52 -13.80 9.22
C LEU A 326 -25.31 -15.00 8.72
N GLU A 327 -24.65 -16.06 8.26
CA GLU A 327 -25.33 -17.27 7.77
C GLU A 327 -25.86 -18.17 8.91
N ARG A 328 -25.61 -17.78 10.17
CA ARG A 328 -26.27 -18.37 11.36
C ARG A 328 -27.66 -17.80 11.63
N ARG A 329 -28.05 -16.70 10.98
CA ARG A 329 -29.36 -16.08 11.17
C ARG A 329 -30.27 -16.48 10.02
N THR A 330 -31.35 -17.14 10.37
CA THR A 330 -32.43 -17.55 9.47
C THR A 330 -33.54 -16.50 9.49
N ALA A 331 -34.47 -16.55 8.54
CA ALA A 331 -35.68 -15.71 8.57
C ALA A 331 -36.54 -15.97 9.83
N GLU A 332 -36.30 -17.08 10.54
CA GLU A 332 -36.91 -17.37 11.83
C GLU A 332 -36.33 -16.54 13.00
N ASP A 333 -35.14 -15.94 12.83
CA ASP A 333 -34.49 -15.07 13.82
C ASP A 333 -34.87 -13.58 13.66
N ASP A 334 -35.67 -13.24 12.64
CA ASP A 334 -36.14 -11.89 12.41
C ASP A 334 -37.15 -11.48 13.48
N ILE A 335 -37.07 -10.23 13.93
CA ILE A 335 -38.02 -9.68 14.91
C ILE A 335 -39.39 -9.61 14.21
N ALA A 336 -40.34 -10.41 14.70
CA ALA A 336 -41.72 -10.35 14.24
C ALA A 336 -42.21 -8.89 14.25
N ASN A 337 -42.77 -8.44 13.13
CA ASN A 337 -43.12 -7.05 12.85
C ASN A 337 -43.71 -6.35 14.09
N ALA A 338 -42.97 -5.40 14.65
CA ALA A 338 -43.30 -4.68 15.88
C ALA A 338 -44.60 -3.86 15.79
N TRP A 339 -45.18 -3.74 14.59
CA TRP A 339 -46.41 -3.01 14.30
C TRP A 339 -47.62 -3.91 14.03
N THR A 340 -47.49 -5.23 14.25
CA THR A 340 -48.63 -6.13 14.13
C THR A 340 -49.58 -5.89 15.32
N LEU A 341 -50.67 -5.17 15.07
CA LEU A 341 -51.75 -4.97 16.03
C LEU A 341 -52.31 -6.32 16.46
N LEU A 342 -51.90 -6.78 17.65
CA LEU A 342 -52.52 -7.91 18.33
C LEU A 342 -53.95 -7.51 18.70
N PHE A 343 -54.91 -7.90 17.85
CA PHE A 343 -56.33 -7.89 18.20
C PHE A 343 -56.54 -8.93 19.31
N ILE A 344 -56.50 -8.48 20.57
CA ILE A 344 -56.96 -9.27 21.70
C ILE A 344 -58.49 -9.35 21.61
N LEU A 345 -59.00 -10.46 21.09
CA LEU A 345 -60.41 -10.84 21.22
C LEU A 345 -60.70 -11.11 22.70
N ARG A 346 -61.37 -10.15 23.37
CA ARG A 346 -62.04 -10.42 24.64
C ARG A 346 -63.21 -11.36 24.35
N SER A 347 -63.03 -12.64 24.70
CA SER A 347 -64.15 -13.59 24.75
C SER A 347 -65.01 -13.26 25.97
N SER A 348 -66.23 -12.79 25.73
CA SER A 348 -67.31 -12.74 26.70
C SER A 348 -68.08 -14.07 26.66
N ALA A 349 -68.05 -14.81 27.75
CA ALA A 349 -69.03 -15.82 28.14
C ALA A 349 -69.05 -15.75 29.68
N GLY A 350 -70.17 -15.58 30.37
CA GLY A 350 -71.47 -16.21 30.16
C GLY A 350 -71.73 -17.04 31.39
#